data_AF-A0A3D3BAF9-F1
#
_entry.id   AF-A0A3D3BAF9-F1
#
_cell.length_a   1.000
_cell.length_b   1.000
_cell.length_c   1.000
_cell.angle_alpha   90.00
_cell.angle_beta   90.00
_cell.angle_gamma   90.00
#
_symmetry.space_group_name_H-M   'P 1'
#
loop_
_entity.id
_entity.type
_entity.pdbx_description
1 polymer ?
#
loop_
_entity_poly.entity_id
_entity_poly.type
_entity_poly.pdbx_seq_one_letter_code
_entity_poly.pdbx_strand_id
1 'polypeptide(L)'
;RVSRIVLDGTRAVGVEVVSGNRVETIRADREVLVSSGAIGSPKLLQQSGIGPADHLKSVGVTVRHDLPGVGSNMQDHLDLFVISECTGDHTYDGVAKLHRTLWAGIEYVLFRTGPVASSLFETGGFWYADPEARSPDIQFHLGLGSGIEAGVERLKNAGVTLNSAYLHPRSRGTVRLSSADPAAAPLIDPNYWEDPHDRRMSIEGLKIAREIMSQAALKPYVMAERLPGPKRVTDEDLFDYGCANAKTDHHPVGTCKMGTDDMAVVGLDLKVRGLEGLRVCDSSVMPRVPSCNTNAPTIMVGEKGADIVRGRPPLPPAILTHERNDQRPRARANIR
;
A
#
# COMPACT_ATOMS: atom_id res chain seq x y z
N ARG A 1 21.09 11.77 -2.53
CA ARG A 1 19.92 11.55 -1.65
C ARG A 1 19.59 12.84 -0.92
N VAL A 2 18.31 13.18 -0.73
CA VAL A 2 17.93 14.30 0.16
C VAL A 2 18.14 13.86 1.60
N SER A 3 18.87 14.63 2.40
CA SER A 3 19.10 14.34 3.83
C SER A 3 18.12 15.08 4.74
N ARG A 4 17.85 16.35 4.47
CA ARG A 4 16.92 17.20 5.25
C ARG A 4 16.38 18.36 4.43
N ILE A 5 15.29 18.94 4.91
CA ILE A 5 14.74 20.23 4.48
C ILE A 5 15.45 21.32 5.30
N VAL A 6 15.84 22.39 4.62
CA VAL A 6 16.48 23.55 5.25
C VAL A 6 15.40 24.56 5.61
N LEU A 7 15.36 24.96 6.88
CA LEU A 7 14.43 25.96 7.42
C LEU A 7 15.17 27.27 7.74
N ASP A 8 14.52 28.39 7.44
CA ASP A 8 14.85 29.73 7.92
C ASP A 8 13.66 30.23 8.76
N GLY A 9 13.80 30.20 10.08
CA GLY A 9 12.67 30.33 11.00
C GLY A 9 11.60 29.25 10.73
N THR A 10 10.39 29.69 10.38
CA THR A 10 9.25 28.82 10.05
C THR A 10 9.11 28.53 8.56
N ARG A 11 10.02 29.03 7.71
CA ARG A 11 9.94 28.87 6.25
C ARG A 11 10.90 27.81 5.76
N ALA A 12 10.43 26.87 4.94
CA ALA A 12 11.30 25.98 4.17
C ALA A 12 11.90 26.73 2.98
N VAL A 13 13.22 26.70 2.87
CA VAL A 13 13.97 27.51 1.90
C VAL A 13 14.86 26.68 0.97
N GLY A 14 14.81 25.36 1.08
CA GLY A 14 15.60 24.46 0.27
C GLY A 14 15.73 23.07 0.88
N VAL A 15 16.61 22.28 0.28
CA VAL A 15 16.94 20.92 0.72
C VAL A 15 18.45 20.73 0.74
N GLU A 16 18.92 19.93 1.70
CA GLU A 16 20.28 19.43 1.71
C GLU A 16 20.32 18.09 0.97
N VAL A 17 21.29 17.95 0.07
CA VAL A 17 21.50 16.75 -0.75
C VAL A 17 22.90 16.21 -0.49
N VAL A 18 22.97 14.91 -0.24
CA VAL A 18 24.22 14.16 -0.11
C VAL A 18 24.47 13.38 -1.41
N SER A 19 25.61 13.64 -2.05
CA SER A 19 26.10 12.93 -3.24
C SER A 19 27.54 12.48 -3.02
N GLY A 20 27.75 11.18 -2.80
CA GLY A 20 29.03 10.65 -2.32
C GLY A 20 29.43 11.28 -0.99
N ASN A 21 30.60 11.92 -0.95
CA ASN A 21 31.12 12.64 0.21
C ASN A 21 30.80 14.14 0.20
N ARG A 22 30.01 14.62 -0.76
CA ARG A 22 29.64 16.04 -0.88
C ARG A 22 28.25 16.28 -0.32
N VAL A 23 28.14 17.35 0.45
CA VAL A 23 26.88 17.89 0.97
C VAL A 23 26.66 19.24 0.29
N GLU A 24 25.51 19.39 -0.35
CA GLU A 24 25.12 20.61 -1.06
C GLU A 24 23.73 21.05 -0.60
N THR A 25 23.50 22.36 -0.56
CA THR A 25 22.16 22.92 -0.32
C THR A 25 21.59 23.48 -1.62
N ILE A 26 20.44 22.95 -2.04
CA ILE A 26 19.67 23.45 -3.17
C ILE A 26 18.56 24.35 -2.62
N ARG A 27 18.56 25.62 -2.99
CA ARG A 27 17.57 26.62 -2.54
C ARG A 27 16.29 26.54 -3.36
N ALA A 28 15.17 26.87 -2.72
CA ALA A 28 13.86 27.01 -3.37
C ALA A 28 13.33 28.43 -3.17
N ASP A 29 13.05 29.14 -4.26
CA ASP A 29 12.55 30.52 -4.20
C ASP A 29 11.10 30.61 -3.72
N ARG A 30 10.30 29.56 -3.97
CA ARG A 30 8.87 29.54 -3.64
C ARG A 30 8.53 28.53 -2.55
N GLU A 31 8.60 27.24 -2.89
CA GLU A 31 8.18 26.16 -2.00
C GLU A 31 9.05 24.91 -2.23
N VAL A 32 9.23 24.11 -1.18
CA VAL A 32 9.75 22.75 -1.22
C VAL A 32 8.55 21.79 -1.26
N LEU A 33 8.52 20.90 -2.24
CA LEU A 33 7.47 19.88 -2.39
C LEU A 33 8.07 18.51 -2.07
N VAL A 34 7.56 17.87 -1.01
CA VAL A 34 7.97 16.53 -0.59
C VAL A 34 7.07 15.50 -1.27
N SER A 35 7.67 14.51 -1.92
CA SER A 35 6.97 13.44 -2.65
C SER A 35 7.70 12.10 -2.49
N SER A 36 8.15 11.83 -1.26
CA SER A 36 8.96 10.66 -0.90
C SER A 36 8.12 9.47 -0.39
N GLY A 37 6.80 9.53 -0.56
CA GLY A 37 5.84 8.48 -0.20
C GLY A 37 5.61 8.31 1.30
N ALA A 38 4.69 7.41 1.66
CA ALA A 38 4.30 7.17 3.05
C ALA A 38 5.40 6.69 4.00
N ILE A 39 6.56 6.26 3.49
CA ILE A 39 7.72 5.94 4.34
C ILE A 39 8.76 7.05 4.30
N GLY A 40 9.11 7.54 3.11
CA GLY A 40 10.20 8.51 2.95
C GLY A 40 9.83 9.92 3.39
N SER A 41 8.60 10.36 3.18
CA SER A 41 8.13 11.71 3.55
C SER A 41 8.14 11.96 5.06
N PRO A 42 7.53 11.11 5.91
CA PRO A 42 7.62 11.30 7.35
C PRO A 42 9.06 11.14 7.86
N LYS A 43 9.89 10.27 7.26
CA LYS A 43 11.32 10.15 7.61
C LYS A 43 12.05 11.46 7.33
N LEU A 44 11.85 12.05 6.14
CA LEU A 44 12.50 13.30 5.75
C LEU A 44 12.08 14.46 6.64
N LEU A 45 10.78 14.59 6.95
CA LEU A 45 10.29 15.61 7.89
C LEU A 45 10.96 15.45 9.26
N GLN A 46 10.97 14.22 9.81
CA GLN A 46 11.60 13.95 11.10
C GLN A 46 13.11 14.26 11.08
N GLN A 47 13.86 13.86 10.04
CA GLN A 47 15.29 14.20 9.87
C GLN A 47 15.54 15.71 9.79
N SER A 48 14.52 16.47 9.38
CA SER A 48 14.56 17.94 9.30
C SER A 48 14.17 18.62 10.62
N GLY A 49 13.94 17.85 11.68
CA GLY A 49 13.48 18.36 12.97
C GLY A 49 11.98 18.68 13.02
N ILE A 50 11.18 18.15 12.08
CA ILE A 50 9.73 18.36 11.97
C ILE A 50 9.02 17.04 12.32
N GLY A 51 8.39 16.97 13.49
CA GLY A 51 7.73 15.75 13.95
C GLY A 51 7.54 15.70 15.46
N PRO A 52 7.23 14.52 16.05
CA PRO A 52 6.98 14.41 17.48
C PRO A 52 8.24 14.77 18.29
N ALA A 53 8.19 15.87 19.04
CA ALA A 53 9.36 16.44 19.71
C ALA A 53 10.10 15.44 20.61
N ASP A 54 9.37 14.62 21.37
CA ASP A 54 9.98 13.66 22.29
C ASP A 54 10.72 12.53 21.57
N HIS A 55 10.16 12.04 20.46
CA HIS A 55 10.84 11.07 19.60
C HIS A 55 12.09 11.67 18.96
N LEU A 56 12.00 12.88 18.40
CA LEU A 56 13.15 13.53 17.78
C LEU A 56 14.30 13.73 18.77
N LYS A 57 14.01 14.18 20.00
CA LYS A 57 15.01 14.30 21.06
C LYS A 57 15.64 12.95 21.42
N SER A 58 14.84 11.88 21.51
CA SER A 58 15.34 10.55 21.92
C SER A 58 16.35 9.96 20.92
N VAL A 59 16.23 10.31 19.63
CA VAL A 59 17.16 9.86 18.58
C VAL A 59 18.26 10.88 18.25
N GLY A 60 18.34 11.99 18.98
CA GLY A 60 19.39 13.01 18.82
C GLY A 60 19.15 14.01 17.69
N VAL A 61 17.92 14.14 17.18
CA VAL A 61 17.56 15.17 16.19
C VAL A 61 17.08 16.44 16.91
N THR A 62 17.62 17.59 16.52
CA THR A 62 17.16 18.86 17.09
C THR A 62 15.75 19.20 16.59
N VAL A 63 14.82 19.35 17.52
CA VAL A 63 13.45 19.77 17.21
C VAL A 63 13.45 21.19 16.66
N ARG A 64 12.82 21.36 15.50
CA ARG A 64 12.59 22.65 14.82
C ARG A 64 11.11 23.01 14.82
N HIS A 65 10.25 22.01 14.68
CA HIS A 65 8.81 22.17 14.71
C HIS A 65 8.16 20.90 15.29
N ASP A 66 7.48 21.03 16.42
CA ASP A 66 6.75 19.91 17.01
C ASP A 66 5.45 19.67 16.25
N LEU A 67 5.34 18.49 15.63
CA LEU A 67 4.19 18.09 14.83
C LEU A 67 3.93 16.60 15.05
N PRO A 68 3.17 16.23 16.10
CA PRO A 68 3.05 14.84 16.58
C PRO A 68 2.40 13.88 15.57
N GLY A 69 1.69 14.41 14.57
CA GLY A 69 1.12 13.62 13.47
C GLY A 69 2.15 13.00 12.53
N VAL A 70 3.35 13.58 12.38
CA VAL A 70 4.36 13.11 11.41
C VAL A 70 4.79 11.69 11.76
N GLY A 71 4.66 10.77 10.80
CA GLY A 71 5.01 9.36 10.97
C GLY A 71 3.99 8.55 11.77
N SER A 72 2.88 9.14 12.20
CA SER A 72 1.78 8.43 12.87
C SER A 72 0.71 7.99 11.85
N ASN A 73 -0.30 7.21 12.24
CA ASN A 73 -1.42 6.84 11.36
C ASN A 73 -1.01 6.09 10.08
N MET A 74 0.07 5.31 10.14
CA MET A 74 0.42 4.40 9.04
C MET A 74 -0.71 3.39 8.84
N GLN A 75 -1.17 3.28 7.60
CA GLN A 75 -2.17 2.31 7.17
C GLN A 75 -1.64 1.62 5.92
N ASP A 76 -1.99 0.37 5.75
CA ASP A 76 -1.62 -0.45 4.60
C ASP A 76 -2.68 -1.55 4.43
N HIS A 77 -2.77 -2.12 3.23
CA HIS A 77 -3.53 -3.34 3.01
C HIS A 77 -2.67 -4.53 3.43
N LEU A 78 -3.22 -5.37 4.30
CA LEU A 78 -2.62 -6.64 4.68
C LEU A 78 -3.22 -7.74 3.82
N ASP A 79 -2.34 -8.48 3.13
CA ASP A 79 -2.71 -9.50 2.19
C ASP A 79 -2.54 -10.90 2.77
N LEU A 80 -3.61 -11.69 2.67
CA LEU A 80 -3.63 -13.13 2.92
C LEU A 80 -3.93 -13.82 1.60
N PHE A 81 -3.49 -15.05 1.43
CA PHE A 81 -3.61 -15.69 0.13
C PHE A 81 -3.92 -17.18 0.22
N VAL A 82 -4.46 -17.71 -0.88
CA VAL A 82 -4.62 -19.13 -1.12
C VAL A 82 -3.72 -19.52 -2.28
N ILE A 83 -2.81 -20.46 -2.07
CA ILE A 83 -2.00 -21.04 -3.14
C ILE A 83 -2.54 -22.42 -3.44
N SER A 84 -2.86 -22.64 -4.71
CA SER A 84 -3.30 -23.94 -5.21
C SER A 84 -2.35 -24.48 -6.27
N GLU A 85 -2.11 -25.78 -6.22
CA GLU A 85 -1.38 -26.46 -7.29
C GLU A 85 -2.31 -26.70 -8.47
N CYS A 86 -1.81 -26.46 -9.68
CA CYS A 86 -2.56 -26.65 -10.91
C CYS A 86 -2.49 -28.10 -11.39
N THR A 87 -3.47 -28.50 -12.21
CA THR A 87 -3.50 -29.81 -12.90
C THR A 87 -2.45 -29.93 -14.00
N GLY A 88 -1.80 -28.83 -14.37
CA GLY A 88 -0.80 -28.76 -15.42
C GLY A 88 -0.15 -27.37 -15.53
N ASP A 89 0.47 -27.11 -16.68
CA ASP A 89 1.22 -25.90 -17.00
C ASP A 89 0.29 -24.77 -17.48
N HIS A 90 -0.58 -24.29 -16.59
CA HIS A 90 -1.62 -23.28 -16.90
C HIS A 90 -1.22 -21.86 -16.52
N THR A 91 -0.06 -21.67 -15.89
CA THR A 91 0.35 -20.39 -15.28
C THR A 91 1.78 -20.01 -15.68
N TYR A 92 2.24 -18.82 -15.28
CA TYR A 92 3.55 -18.30 -15.67
C TYR A 92 4.72 -19.02 -15.00
N ASP A 93 4.50 -19.88 -14.01
CA ASP A 93 5.56 -20.68 -13.38
C ASP A 93 6.35 -21.50 -14.42
N GLY A 94 5.68 -21.95 -15.48
CA GLY A 94 6.31 -22.66 -16.59
C GLY A 94 7.31 -21.82 -17.38
N VAL A 95 7.18 -20.48 -17.38
CA VAL A 95 8.06 -19.54 -18.10
C VAL A 95 9.41 -19.40 -17.39
N ALA A 96 9.50 -19.70 -16.09
CA ALA A 96 10.74 -19.63 -15.32
C ALA A 96 11.80 -20.68 -15.75
N LYS A 97 11.43 -21.63 -16.62
CA LYS A 97 12.39 -22.55 -17.25
C LYS A 97 13.28 -21.75 -18.21
N LEU A 98 14.61 -21.86 -18.06
CA LEU A 98 15.60 -21.05 -18.79
C LEU A 98 15.31 -20.90 -20.29
N HIS A 99 15.02 -21.98 -21.01
CA HIS A 99 14.73 -21.93 -22.44
C HIS A 99 13.45 -21.13 -22.79
N ARG A 100 12.42 -21.20 -21.94
CA ARG A 100 11.18 -20.42 -22.09
C ARG A 100 11.38 -18.97 -21.68
N THR A 101 12.18 -18.70 -20.65
CA THR A 101 12.57 -17.33 -20.29
C THR A 101 13.34 -16.67 -21.43
N LEU A 102 14.29 -17.37 -22.05
CA LEU A 102 15.04 -16.86 -23.20
C LEU A 102 14.11 -16.58 -24.39
N TRP A 103 13.20 -17.50 -24.69
CA TRP A 103 12.22 -17.30 -25.77
C TRP A 103 11.29 -16.12 -25.49
N ALA A 104 10.74 -16.02 -24.28
CA ALA A 104 9.87 -14.91 -23.87
C ALA A 104 10.61 -13.56 -23.95
N GLY A 105 11.90 -13.53 -23.62
CA GLY A 105 12.75 -12.35 -23.79
C GLY A 105 12.94 -11.97 -25.27
N ILE A 106 13.22 -12.94 -26.13
CA ILE A 106 13.36 -12.72 -27.59
C ILE A 106 12.04 -12.21 -28.18
N GLU A 107 10.91 -12.85 -27.85
CA GLU A 107 9.58 -12.44 -28.30
C GLU A 107 9.29 -11.00 -27.89
N TYR A 108 9.54 -10.65 -26.63
CA TYR A 108 9.31 -9.29 -26.15
C TYR A 108 10.21 -8.26 -26.83
N VAL A 109 11.49 -8.56 -27.05
CA VAL A 109 12.42 -7.64 -27.72
C VAL A 109 11.99 -7.38 -29.16
N LEU A 110 11.57 -8.42 -29.89
CA LEU A 110 11.23 -8.32 -31.31
C LEU A 110 9.81 -7.78 -31.55
N PHE A 111 8.85 -8.14 -30.70
CA PHE A 111 7.42 -7.92 -30.97
C PHE A 111 6.67 -7.16 -29.88
N ARG A 112 7.27 -6.98 -28.69
CA ARG A 112 6.62 -6.39 -27.51
C ARG A 112 5.37 -7.17 -27.06
N THR A 113 5.36 -8.48 -27.32
CA THR A 113 4.31 -9.42 -26.92
C THR A 113 4.86 -10.49 -26.00
N GLY A 114 3.99 -11.40 -25.56
CA GLY A 114 4.35 -12.60 -24.82
C GLY A 114 4.35 -12.41 -23.30
N PRO A 115 4.78 -13.45 -22.55
CA PRO A 115 4.66 -13.49 -21.09
C PRO A 115 5.34 -12.34 -20.34
N VAL A 116 6.38 -11.74 -20.92
CA VAL A 116 7.10 -10.60 -20.31
C VAL A 116 6.25 -9.32 -20.29
N ALA A 117 5.24 -9.21 -21.15
CA ALA A 117 4.33 -8.07 -21.19
C ALA A 117 3.19 -8.14 -20.13
N SER A 118 3.09 -9.24 -19.39
CA SER A 118 2.08 -9.44 -18.34
C SER A 118 2.51 -8.87 -16.98
N SER A 119 1.54 -8.44 -16.18
CA SER A 119 1.70 -8.08 -14.77
C SER A 119 1.68 -9.28 -13.81
N LEU A 120 1.43 -10.50 -14.31
CA LEU A 120 1.10 -11.74 -13.58
C LEU A 120 -0.27 -11.77 -12.90
N PHE A 121 -0.82 -10.61 -12.54
CA PHE A 121 -2.15 -10.45 -11.95
C PHE A 121 -3.17 -10.05 -13.02
N GLU A 122 -3.87 -11.05 -13.56
CA GLU A 122 -4.70 -10.90 -14.78
C GLU A 122 -6.18 -10.65 -14.48
N THR A 123 -6.64 -11.04 -13.30
CA THR A 123 -8.04 -10.90 -12.91
C THR A 123 -8.17 -10.78 -11.39
N GLY A 124 -9.36 -10.44 -10.92
CA GLY A 124 -9.62 -10.20 -9.51
C GLY A 124 -11.08 -9.89 -9.26
N GLY A 125 -11.36 -9.34 -8.08
CA GLY A 125 -12.70 -8.95 -7.72
C GLY A 125 -12.73 -8.09 -6.47
N PHE A 126 -13.85 -7.41 -6.28
CA PHE A 126 -14.14 -6.71 -5.04
C PHE A 126 -15.37 -7.36 -4.42
N TRP A 127 -15.31 -7.62 -3.11
CA TRP A 127 -16.39 -8.27 -2.39
C TRP A 127 -16.56 -7.70 -0.98
N TYR A 128 -17.55 -8.24 -0.28
CA TYR A 128 -17.90 -7.88 1.09
C TYR A 128 -17.50 -9.00 2.06
N ALA A 129 -16.53 -8.72 2.95
CA ALA A 129 -16.33 -9.47 4.18
C ALA A 129 -17.37 -9.04 5.23
N ASP A 130 -17.53 -7.73 5.45
CA ASP A 130 -18.60 -7.18 6.28
C ASP A 130 -19.87 -6.98 5.42
N PRO A 131 -20.96 -7.74 5.66
CA PRO A 131 -22.21 -7.58 4.92
C PRO A 131 -22.86 -6.19 5.09
N GLU A 132 -22.50 -5.47 6.15
CA GLU A 132 -23.01 -4.13 6.46
C GLU A 132 -22.07 -3.02 5.97
N ALA A 133 -20.93 -3.35 5.36
CA ALA A 133 -20.02 -2.34 4.80
C ALA A 133 -20.71 -1.53 3.69
N ARG A 134 -20.40 -0.23 3.66
CA ARG A 134 -20.96 0.71 2.66
C ARG A 134 -20.56 0.36 1.22
N SER A 135 -19.36 -0.17 1.03
CA SER A 135 -18.78 -0.54 -0.26
C SER A 135 -17.95 -1.82 -0.07
N PRO A 136 -17.58 -2.53 -1.15
CA PRO A 136 -16.70 -3.68 -1.03
C PRO A 136 -15.44 -3.34 -0.21
N ASP A 137 -15.14 -4.20 0.75
CA ASP A 137 -14.10 -4.06 1.75
C ASP A 137 -13.04 -5.17 1.64
N ILE A 138 -13.21 -6.08 0.69
CA ILE A 138 -12.20 -7.07 0.29
C ILE A 138 -11.85 -6.87 -1.19
N GLN A 139 -10.56 -6.96 -1.50
CA GLN A 139 -10.04 -7.06 -2.86
C GLN A 139 -9.37 -8.42 -3.05
N PHE A 140 -9.69 -9.06 -4.16
CA PHE A 140 -9.06 -10.28 -4.63
C PHE A 140 -8.19 -10.01 -5.85
N HIS A 141 -7.01 -10.61 -5.89
CA HIS A 141 -6.14 -10.61 -7.07
C HIS A 141 -5.74 -12.06 -7.38
N LEU A 142 -5.99 -12.51 -8.61
CA LEU A 142 -5.56 -13.82 -9.08
C LEU A 142 -4.21 -13.68 -9.78
N GLY A 143 -3.15 -14.09 -9.09
CA GLY A 143 -1.81 -14.22 -9.63
C GLY A 143 -1.64 -15.58 -10.32
N LEU A 144 -1.29 -15.57 -11.62
CA LEU A 144 -1.01 -16.79 -12.37
C LEU A 144 0.43 -17.26 -12.11
N GLY A 145 0.72 -17.64 -10.87
CA GLY A 145 1.99 -18.24 -10.43
C GLY A 145 1.94 -18.62 -8.95
N SER A 146 2.89 -19.41 -8.47
CA SER A 146 2.96 -19.87 -7.06
C SER A 146 4.19 -19.41 -6.28
N GLY A 147 5.14 -18.76 -6.95
CA GLY A 147 6.41 -18.28 -6.37
C GLY A 147 6.52 -16.77 -6.23
N ILE A 148 5.39 -16.05 -6.25
CA ILE A 148 5.36 -14.58 -6.06
C ILE A 148 5.54 -14.25 -4.56
N GLU A 149 5.08 -15.14 -3.69
CA GLU A 149 5.23 -15.09 -2.24
C GLU A 149 6.58 -15.68 -1.78
N ALA A 150 7.34 -14.94 -0.97
CA ALA A 150 8.58 -15.44 -0.38
C ALA A 150 8.30 -16.59 0.60
N GLY A 151 9.02 -17.72 0.46
CA GLY A 151 8.98 -18.83 1.43
C GLY A 151 8.07 -20.01 1.07
N VAL A 152 7.42 -20.01 -0.10
CA VAL A 152 6.59 -21.14 -0.55
C VAL A 152 7.48 -22.29 -1.04
N GLU A 153 7.28 -23.50 -0.51
CA GLU A 153 7.95 -24.70 -1.00
C GLU A 153 7.64 -24.92 -2.49
N ARG A 154 8.66 -25.32 -3.26
CA ARG A 154 8.53 -25.53 -4.70
C ARG A 154 7.49 -26.62 -4.99
N LEU A 155 6.37 -26.21 -5.59
CA LEU A 155 5.33 -27.13 -6.04
C LEU A 155 5.83 -28.08 -7.13
N LYS A 156 5.24 -29.26 -7.23
CA LYS A 156 5.59 -30.25 -8.27
C LYS A 156 5.10 -29.80 -9.65
N ASN A 157 3.86 -29.30 -9.70
CA ASN A 157 3.31 -28.61 -10.86
C ASN A 157 3.35 -27.08 -10.67
N ALA A 158 2.99 -26.35 -11.73
CA ALA A 158 2.71 -24.92 -11.62
C ALA A 158 1.60 -24.67 -10.59
N GLY A 159 1.55 -23.49 -10.00
CA GLY A 159 0.45 -23.09 -9.13
C GLY A 159 -0.11 -21.73 -9.47
N VAL A 160 -1.14 -21.38 -8.72
CA VAL A 160 -1.93 -20.16 -8.84
C VAL A 160 -2.19 -19.62 -7.44
N THR A 161 -2.10 -18.31 -7.28
CA THR A 161 -2.34 -17.62 -6.01
C THR A 161 -3.58 -16.73 -6.13
N LEU A 162 -4.50 -16.85 -5.18
CA LEU A 162 -5.59 -15.90 -4.99
C LEU A 162 -5.32 -15.10 -3.71
N ASN A 163 -4.90 -13.86 -3.88
CA ASN A 163 -4.66 -12.88 -2.83
C ASN A 163 -5.99 -12.29 -2.36
N SER A 164 -6.07 -11.89 -1.10
CA SER A 164 -7.25 -11.42 -0.38
C SER A 164 -6.82 -10.36 0.62
N ALA A 165 -7.05 -9.10 0.26
CA ALA A 165 -6.69 -7.95 1.08
C ALA A 165 -7.95 -7.28 1.66
N TYR A 166 -7.95 -7.07 2.99
CA TYR A 166 -8.96 -6.23 3.65
C TYR A 166 -8.61 -4.75 3.49
N LEU A 167 -9.58 -3.98 3.00
CA LEU A 167 -9.37 -2.64 2.47
C LEU A 167 -9.66 -1.52 3.48
N HIS A 168 -10.31 -1.83 4.60
CA HIS A 168 -10.68 -0.84 5.62
C HIS A 168 -10.06 -1.13 6.99
N PRO A 169 -8.73 -1.29 7.08
CA PRO A 169 -8.06 -1.60 8.34
C PRO A 169 -8.29 -0.48 9.35
N ARG A 170 -8.49 -0.86 10.62
CA ARG A 170 -8.62 0.00 11.78
C ARG A 170 -7.31 0.12 12.56
N SER A 171 -6.47 -0.89 12.50
CA SER A 171 -5.12 -0.90 13.06
C SER A 171 -4.31 0.29 12.52
N ARG A 172 -3.50 0.91 13.37
CA ARG A 172 -2.67 2.07 13.00
C ARG A 172 -1.23 1.86 13.44
N GLY A 173 -0.34 1.99 12.47
CA GLY A 173 1.10 1.88 12.66
C GLY A 173 1.84 3.23 12.70
N THR A 174 3.16 3.15 12.71
CA THR A 174 4.06 4.31 12.69
C THR A 174 5.30 4.12 11.79
N VAL A 175 5.86 5.24 11.37
CA VAL A 175 7.19 5.36 10.74
C VAL A 175 8.03 6.32 11.56
N ARG A 176 9.10 5.81 12.17
CA ARG A 176 9.96 6.55 13.10
C ARG A 176 11.41 6.53 12.66
N LEU A 177 12.19 7.49 13.11
CA LEU A 177 13.65 7.41 13.00
C LEU A 177 14.22 6.37 13.95
N SER A 178 15.23 5.63 13.51
CA SER A 178 16.08 4.79 14.38
C SER A 178 17.23 5.59 15.00
N SER A 179 17.70 6.63 14.30
CA SER A 179 18.78 7.54 14.74
C SER A 179 18.73 8.86 13.96
N ALA A 180 19.60 9.81 14.34
CA ALA A 180 19.82 11.05 13.60
C ALA A 180 20.65 10.87 12.29
N ASP A 181 21.13 9.67 11.97
CA ASP A 181 21.82 9.44 10.70
C ASP A 181 20.80 9.39 9.54
N PRO A 182 20.87 10.31 8.56
CA PRO A 182 19.95 10.29 7.43
C PRO A 182 20.08 9.03 6.55
N ALA A 183 21.21 8.31 6.60
CA ALA A 183 21.41 7.05 5.89
C ALA A 183 20.77 5.85 6.61
N ALA A 184 20.48 5.94 7.90
CA ALA A 184 19.86 4.86 8.65
C ALA A 184 18.45 4.55 8.12
N ALA A 185 18.09 3.27 8.13
CA ALA A 185 16.73 2.83 7.81
C ALA A 185 15.74 3.34 8.87
N PRO A 186 14.54 3.78 8.49
CA PRO A 186 13.50 4.10 9.47
C PRO A 186 13.01 2.83 10.16
N LEU A 187 12.46 2.99 11.36
CA LEU A 187 11.65 1.97 12.01
C LEU A 187 10.25 2.05 11.39
N ILE A 188 9.80 0.95 10.81
CA ILE A 188 8.48 0.84 10.18
C ILE A 188 7.71 -0.22 10.98
N ASP A 189 6.68 0.23 11.67
CA ASP A 189 5.80 -0.65 12.43
C ASP A 189 4.37 -0.47 11.91
N PRO A 190 3.89 -1.32 11.00
CA PRO A 190 2.53 -1.25 10.49
C PRO A 190 1.47 -1.57 11.55
N ASN A 191 1.87 -2.19 12.66
CA ASN A 191 0.98 -2.62 13.74
C ASN A 191 -0.19 -3.49 13.24
N TYR A 192 0.11 -4.43 12.35
CA TYR A 192 -0.89 -5.37 11.83
C TYR A 192 -1.52 -6.18 12.98
N TRP A 193 -2.81 -6.50 12.83
CA TRP A 193 -3.59 -7.32 13.76
C TRP A 193 -3.94 -6.67 15.11
N GLU A 194 -3.62 -5.39 15.31
CA GLU A 194 -3.94 -4.70 16.58
C GLU A 194 -5.45 -4.61 16.83
N ASP A 195 -6.25 -4.24 15.82
CA ASP A 195 -7.70 -4.21 15.94
C ASP A 195 -8.30 -5.61 15.69
N PRO A 196 -9.05 -6.20 16.63
CA PRO A 196 -9.68 -7.50 16.45
C PRO A 196 -10.68 -7.57 15.28
N HIS A 197 -11.24 -6.44 14.84
CA HIS A 197 -12.10 -6.38 13.65
C HIS A 197 -11.31 -6.65 12.37
N ASP A 198 -10.10 -6.11 12.24
CA ASP A 198 -9.24 -6.36 11.08
C ASP A 198 -8.91 -7.85 10.98
N ARG A 199 -8.59 -8.47 12.13
CA ARG A 199 -8.41 -9.92 12.22
C ARG A 199 -9.60 -10.68 11.67
N ARG A 200 -10.82 -10.35 12.13
CA ARG A 200 -12.04 -11.04 11.70
C ARG A 200 -12.26 -10.87 10.19
N MET A 201 -12.19 -9.65 9.67
CA MET A 201 -12.49 -9.38 8.27
C MET A 201 -11.46 -10.00 7.33
N SER A 202 -10.17 -9.98 7.67
CA SER A 202 -9.12 -10.64 6.88
C SER A 202 -9.31 -12.16 6.82
N ILE A 203 -9.72 -12.79 7.93
CA ILE A 203 -10.02 -14.23 7.98
C ILE A 203 -11.26 -14.56 7.14
N GLU A 204 -12.31 -13.73 7.18
CA GLU A 204 -13.49 -13.91 6.31
C GLU A 204 -13.13 -13.80 4.83
N GLY A 205 -12.29 -12.81 4.46
CA GLY A 205 -11.75 -12.69 3.11
C GLY A 205 -11.00 -13.96 2.66
N LEU A 206 -10.14 -14.50 3.52
CA LEU A 206 -9.41 -15.75 3.24
C LEU A 206 -10.36 -16.94 3.07
N LYS A 207 -11.41 -17.07 3.88
CA LYS A 207 -12.42 -18.13 3.73
C LYS A 207 -13.14 -18.03 2.38
N ILE A 208 -13.51 -16.82 1.97
CA ILE A 208 -14.13 -16.58 0.66
C ILE A 208 -13.16 -16.94 -0.47
N ALA A 209 -11.88 -16.59 -0.35
CA ALA A 209 -10.86 -16.98 -1.33
C ALA A 209 -10.76 -18.51 -1.47
N ARG A 210 -10.77 -19.26 -0.35
CA ARG A 210 -10.77 -20.73 -0.38
C ARG A 210 -12.03 -21.29 -1.03
N GLU A 211 -13.19 -20.70 -0.72
CA GLU A 211 -14.47 -21.08 -1.33
C GLU A 211 -14.41 -20.90 -2.86
N ILE A 212 -13.95 -19.74 -3.34
CA ILE A 212 -13.77 -19.44 -4.76
C ILE A 212 -12.87 -20.49 -5.42
N MET A 213 -11.70 -20.76 -4.84
CA MET A 213 -10.73 -21.72 -5.38
C MET A 213 -11.23 -23.16 -5.40
N SER A 214 -12.23 -23.49 -4.58
CA SER A 214 -12.84 -24.83 -4.50
C SER A 214 -14.01 -25.06 -5.48
N GLN A 215 -14.47 -24.01 -6.18
CA GLN A 215 -15.65 -24.08 -7.04
C GLN A 215 -15.50 -25.08 -8.19
N ALA A 216 -16.62 -25.68 -8.61
CA ALA A 216 -16.64 -26.70 -9.66
C ALA A 216 -16.04 -26.22 -10.99
N ALA A 217 -16.19 -24.93 -11.31
CA ALA A 217 -15.65 -24.32 -12.53
C ALA A 217 -14.11 -24.33 -12.58
N LEU A 218 -13.42 -24.37 -11.43
CA LEU A 218 -11.96 -24.37 -11.36
C LEU A 218 -11.35 -25.78 -11.32
N LYS A 219 -12.14 -26.84 -11.12
CA LYS A 219 -11.66 -28.24 -11.05
C LYS A 219 -10.80 -28.69 -12.24
N PRO A 220 -11.03 -28.25 -13.50
CA PRO A 220 -10.16 -28.62 -14.61
C PRO A 220 -8.74 -28.06 -14.49
N TYR A 221 -8.55 -26.96 -13.75
CA TYR A 221 -7.28 -26.22 -13.66
C TYR A 221 -6.60 -26.36 -12.31
N VAL A 222 -7.38 -26.46 -11.22
CA VAL A 222 -6.90 -26.53 -9.85
C VAL A 222 -6.94 -27.97 -9.35
N MET A 223 -5.78 -28.50 -8.98
CA MET A 223 -5.63 -29.86 -8.46
C MET A 223 -5.92 -29.92 -6.95
N ALA A 224 -5.29 -29.05 -6.17
CA ALA A 224 -5.46 -29.03 -4.72
C ALA A 224 -4.94 -27.72 -4.11
N GLU A 225 -5.60 -27.29 -3.04
CA GLU A 225 -5.07 -26.24 -2.15
C GLU A 225 -3.77 -26.72 -1.47
N ARG A 226 -2.75 -25.85 -1.44
CA ARG A 226 -1.45 -26.08 -0.81
C ARG A 226 -1.24 -25.19 0.40
N LEU A 227 -1.58 -23.91 0.29
CA LEU A 227 -1.63 -22.96 1.40
C LEU A 227 -2.99 -22.25 1.41
N PRO A 228 -3.65 -22.08 2.57
CA PRO A 228 -3.26 -22.50 3.92
C PRO A 228 -3.15 -24.03 4.12
N GLY A 229 -3.81 -24.79 3.26
CA GLY A 229 -3.84 -26.24 3.27
C GLY A 229 -5.08 -26.80 3.97
N PRO A 230 -5.49 -28.04 3.65
CA PRO A 230 -6.77 -28.61 4.10
C PRO A 230 -6.86 -28.85 5.61
N LYS A 231 -5.74 -28.85 6.33
CA LYS A 231 -5.70 -29.11 7.79
C LYS A 231 -6.06 -27.88 8.63
N ARG A 232 -5.97 -26.68 8.05
CA ARG A 232 -6.31 -25.42 8.74
C ARG A 232 -7.78 -25.13 8.48
N VAL A 233 -8.61 -25.24 9.51
CA VAL A 233 -10.08 -25.19 9.36
C VAL A 233 -10.70 -24.13 10.24
N THR A 234 -10.21 -23.98 11.47
CA THR A 234 -10.75 -23.02 12.44
C THR A 234 -10.23 -21.62 12.18
N ASP A 235 -10.94 -20.61 12.69
CA ASP A 235 -10.51 -19.21 12.64
C ASP A 235 -9.17 -19.00 13.34
N GLU A 236 -8.86 -19.81 14.35
CA GLU A 236 -7.56 -19.80 15.01
C GLU A 236 -6.45 -20.34 14.09
N ASP A 237 -6.68 -21.48 13.42
CA ASP A 237 -5.72 -22.03 12.44
C ASP A 237 -5.41 -21.05 11.29
N LEU A 238 -6.43 -20.33 10.83
CA LEU A 238 -6.35 -19.34 9.77
C LEU A 238 -5.69 -18.04 10.24
N PHE A 239 -5.91 -17.66 11.49
CA PHE A 239 -5.20 -16.54 12.09
C PHE A 239 -3.70 -16.86 12.23
N ASP A 240 -3.35 -18.03 12.76
CA ASP A 240 -1.96 -18.46 12.87
C ASP A 240 -1.29 -18.55 11.50
N TYR A 241 -2.04 -18.96 10.48
CA TYR A 241 -1.59 -18.90 9.09
C TYR A 241 -1.30 -17.46 8.64
N GLY A 242 -2.24 -16.54 8.89
CA GLY A 242 -2.11 -15.12 8.58
C GLY A 242 -0.89 -14.50 9.28
N CYS A 243 -0.70 -14.75 10.58
CA CYS A 243 0.47 -14.28 11.32
C CYS A 243 1.80 -14.77 10.72
N ALA A 244 1.83 -15.99 10.20
CA ALA A 244 3.05 -16.58 9.65
C ALA A 244 3.31 -16.23 8.18
N ASN A 245 2.29 -15.84 7.40
CA ASN A 245 2.39 -15.74 5.93
C ASN A 245 1.90 -14.42 5.34
N ALA A 246 1.10 -13.64 6.07
CA ALA A 246 0.56 -12.40 5.52
C ALA A 246 1.67 -11.42 5.16
N LYS A 247 1.42 -10.61 4.14
CA LYS A 247 2.37 -9.63 3.63
C LYS A 247 1.69 -8.28 3.39
N THR A 248 2.49 -7.24 3.34
CA THR A 248 2.05 -5.95 2.84
C THR A 248 1.66 -6.08 1.38
N ASP A 249 0.56 -5.44 1.00
CA ASP A 249 0.14 -5.25 -0.38
C ASP A 249 0.85 -4.04 -1.03
N HIS A 250 1.82 -3.46 -0.32
CA HIS A 250 2.62 -2.30 -0.70
C HIS A 250 1.78 -1.03 -0.92
N HIS A 251 0.76 -0.83 -0.09
CA HIS A 251 -0.16 0.31 -0.14
C HIS A 251 -0.04 1.26 1.07
N PRO A 252 1.17 1.62 1.56
CA PRO A 252 1.29 2.46 2.74
C PRO A 252 0.78 3.89 2.48
N VAL A 253 0.01 4.42 3.44
CA VAL A 253 -0.53 5.79 3.44
C VAL A 253 -0.56 6.40 4.85
N GLY A 254 -0.99 7.66 4.96
CA GLY A 254 -1.46 8.25 6.22
C GLY A 254 -0.41 8.84 7.16
N THR A 255 0.87 8.62 6.89
CA THR A 255 1.98 9.06 7.73
C THR A 255 2.29 10.56 7.70
N CYS A 256 1.68 11.30 6.78
CA CYS A 256 1.61 12.76 6.78
C CYS A 256 0.15 13.20 6.55
N LYS A 257 -0.79 12.52 7.22
CA LYS A 257 -2.24 12.68 7.04
C LYS A 257 -2.67 14.15 6.90
N MET A 258 -3.44 14.43 5.86
CA MET A 258 -4.18 15.68 5.71
C MET A 258 -5.36 15.73 6.68
N GLY A 259 -5.67 16.90 7.21
CA GLY A 259 -6.84 17.06 8.05
C GLY A 259 -6.95 18.41 8.74
N THR A 260 -8.03 18.54 9.50
CA THR A 260 -8.32 19.72 10.33
C THR A 260 -8.09 19.45 11.82
N ASP A 261 -7.92 18.19 12.22
CA ASP A 261 -7.64 17.77 13.59
C ASP A 261 -6.19 18.02 14.02
N ASP A 262 -5.92 17.89 15.32
CA ASP A 262 -4.62 18.17 15.94
C ASP A 262 -3.52 17.18 15.51
N MET A 263 -3.90 16.01 14.96
CA MET A 263 -2.97 15.02 14.44
C MET A 263 -2.70 15.17 12.94
N ALA A 264 -3.32 16.16 12.28
CA ALA A 264 -3.03 16.45 10.89
C ALA A 264 -1.60 16.96 10.72
N VAL A 265 -0.93 16.50 9.66
CA VAL A 265 0.41 16.98 9.26
C VAL A 265 0.30 18.05 8.20
N VAL A 266 -0.64 17.89 7.26
CA VAL A 266 -0.92 18.88 6.23
C VAL A 266 -2.35 19.40 6.29
N GLY A 267 -2.56 20.63 5.81
CA GLY A 267 -3.89 21.20 5.60
C GLY A 267 -4.58 20.64 4.35
N LEU A 268 -5.79 21.14 4.06
CA LEU A 268 -6.54 20.78 2.85
C LEU A 268 -5.89 21.28 1.55
N ASP A 269 -4.94 22.21 1.66
CA ASP A 269 -4.10 22.68 0.56
C ASP A 269 -2.75 21.94 0.48
N LEU A 270 -2.55 20.84 1.23
CA LEU A 270 -1.32 20.05 1.29
C LEU A 270 -0.10 20.76 1.90
N LYS A 271 -0.26 21.97 2.45
CA LYS A 271 0.83 22.62 3.20
C LYS A 271 1.04 21.97 4.55
N VAL A 272 2.31 21.79 4.92
CA VAL A 272 2.67 21.34 6.26
C VAL A 272 2.20 22.38 7.27
N ARG A 273 1.45 21.93 8.28
CA ARG A 273 0.85 22.82 9.27
C ARG A 273 1.96 23.51 10.08
N GLY A 274 1.78 24.80 10.33
CA GLY A 274 2.72 25.61 11.13
C GLY A 274 4.01 26.02 10.40
N LEU A 275 4.20 25.63 9.13
CA LEU A 275 5.37 25.98 8.33
C LEU A 275 4.98 26.64 7.01
N GLU A 276 5.83 27.53 6.53
CA GLU A 276 5.68 28.20 5.24
C GLU A 276 6.54 27.55 4.16
N GLY A 277 6.09 27.58 2.91
CA GLY A 277 6.89 27.13 1.78
C GLY A 277 7.17 25.63 1.76
N LEU A 278 6.35 24.81 2.43
CA LEU A 278 6.54 23.36 2.49
C LEU A 278 5.20 22.62 2.26
N ARG A 279 5.19 21.65 1.34
CA ARG A 279 4.05 20.75 1.09
C ARG A 279 4.48 19.29 1.06
N VAL A 280 3.51 18.41 1.30
CA VAL A 280 3.64 16.97 1.02
C VAL A 280 2.61 16.59 -0.03
N CYS A 281 3.05 15.99 -1.13
CA CYS A 281 2.25 15.70 -2.32
C CYS A 281 2.43 14.23 -2.74
N ASP A 282 2.06 13.29 -1.86
CA ASP A 282 2.15 11.85 -2.12
C ASP A 282 1.14 11.06 -1.27
N SER A 283 1.22 9.73 -1.29
CA SER A 283 0.30 8.83 -0.58
C SER A 283 0.23 9.02 0.94
N SER A 284 1.27 9.61 1.55
CA SER A 284 1.32 9.86 2.99
C SER A 284 0.21 10.80 3.47
N VAL A 285 -0.35 11.64 2.59
CA VAL A 285 -1.37 12.63 2.97
C VAL A 285 -2.77 12.03 3.08
N MET A 286 -2.99 10.83 2.53
CA MET A 286 -4.32 10.22 2.55
C MET A 286 -4.73 9.89 4.00
N PRO A 287 -5.84 10.42 4.52
CA PRO A 287 -6.21 10.22 5.93
C PRO A 287 -6.59 8.78 6.23
N ARG A 288 -7.10 8.06 5.22
CA ARG A 288 -7.41 6.63 5.24
C ARG A 288 -6.99 6.00 3.93
N VAL A 289 -6.61 4.72 3.97
CA VAL A 289 -6.34 3.94 2.76
C VAL A 289 -7.64 3.77 1.96
N PRO A 290 -7.64 4.01 0.63
CA PRO A 290 -8.82 3.85 -0.21
C PRO A 290 -9.06 2.38 -0.59
N SER A 291 -10.29 2.02 -0.96
CA SER A 291 -10.67 0.69 -1.47
C SER A 291 -10.15 0.41 -2.89
N CYS A 292 -8.84 0.46 -3.08
CA CYS A 292 -8.16 0.14 -4.33
C CYS A 292 -6.65 0.11 -4.12
N ASN A 293 -5.90 -0.33 -5.12
CA ASN A 293 -4.46 -0.13 -5.16
C ASN A 293 -4.11 1.37 -5.20
N THR A 294 -3.10 1.78 -4.43
CA THR A 294 -2.87 3.21 -4.12
C THR A 294 -2.18 4.00 -5.21
N ASN A 295 -1.78 3.38 -6.34
CA ASN A 295 -1.14 4.09 -7.45
C ASN A 295 -2.02 5.19 -8.05
N ALA A 296 -3.24 4.86 -8.48
CA ALA A 296 -4.16 5.83 -9.09
C ALA A 296 -4.56 6.96 -8.13
N PRO A 297 -4.93 6.69 -6.85
CA PRO A 297 -5.13 7.74 -5.85
C PRO A 297 -3.90 8.63 -5.63
N THR A 298 -2.69 8.06 -5.68
CA THR A 298 -1.44 8.84 -5.52
C THR A 298 -1.21 9.77 -6.71
N ILE A 299 -1.43 9.30 -7.94
CA ILE A 299 -1.39 10.14 -9.15
C ILE A 299 -2.41 11.28 -9.02
N MET A 300 -3.64 10.97 -8.57
CA MET A 300 -4.68 11.98 -8.36
C MET A 300 -4.24 13.06 -7.34
N VAL A 301 -3.64 12.66 -6.22
CA VAL A 301 -3.06 13.60 -5.23
C VAL A 301 -1.97 14.46 -5.87
N GLY A 302 -1.10 13.86 -6.69
CA GLY A 302 -0.05 14.58 -7.41
C GLY A 302 -0.60 15.63 -8.38
N GLU A 303 -1.56 15.26 -9.23
CA GLU A 303 -2.22 16.17 -10.18
C GLU A 303 -2.95 17.30 -9.45
N LYS A 304 -3.70 16.96 -8.39
CA LYS A 304 -4.39 17.95 -7.56
C LYS A 304 -3.41 18.90 -6.89
N GLY A 305 -2.30 18.39 -6.35
CA GLY A 305 -1.24 19.19 -5.75
C GLY A 305 -0.60 20.14 -6.74
N ALA A 306 -0.32 19.67 -7.97
CA ALA A 306 0.22 20.51 -9.03
C ALA A 306 -0.73 21.66 -9.41
N ASP A 307 -2.03 21.41 -9.51
CA ASP A 307 -3.02 22.46 -9.77
C ASP A 307 -3.10 23.48 -8.64
N ILE A 308 -3.10 23.03 -7.37
CA ILE A 308 -3.07 23.92 -6.20
C ILE A 308 -1.84 24.83 -6.23
N VAL A 309 -0.66 24.27 -6.48
CA VAL A 309 0.60 25.04 -6.57
C VAL A 309 0.56 26.06 -7.72
N ARG A 310 -0.12 25.72 -8.83
CA ARG A 310 -0.28 26.60 -9.98
C ARG A 310 -1.43 27.60 -9.85
N GLY A 311 -2.21 27.55 -8.76
CA GLY A 311 -3.40 28.39 -8.58
C GLY A 311 -4.52 28.07 -9.57
N ARG A 312 -4.59 26.84 -10.07
CA ARG A 312 -5.61 26.41 -11.02
C ARG A 312 -6.89 25.96 -10.28
N PRO A 313 -8.08 26.40 -10.72
CA PRO A 313 -9.32 25.92 -10.15
C PRO A 313 -9.53 24.45 -10.51
N PRO A 314 -10.12 23.64 -9.62
CA PRO A 314 -10.47 22.26 -9.95
C PRO A 314 -11.47 22.20 -11.11
N LEU A 315 -11.36 21.15 -11.91
CA LEU A 315 -12.38 20.82 -12.90
C LEU A 315 -13.73 20.57 -12.20
N PRO A 316 -14.86 20.81 -12.90
CA PRO A 316 -16.17 20.42 -12.40
C PRO A 316 -16.21 18.92 -12.05
N PRO A 317 -16.91 18.52 -10.97
CA PRO A 317 -17.05 17.11 -10.62
C PRO A 317 -17.67 16.30 -11.78
N ALA A 318 -17.09 15.14 -12.07
CA ALA A 318 -17.74 14.18 -12.97
C ALA A 318 -18.95 13.56 -12.25
N ILE A 319 -20.14 13.71 -12.83
CA ILE A 319 -21.36 13.07 -12.33
C ILE A 319 -21.56 11.77 -13.11
N LEU A 320 -21.18 10.65 -12.51
CA LEU A 320 -21.42 9.32 -13.08
C LEU A 320 -22.88 8.92 -12.81
N THR A 321 -23.70 8.88 -13.86
CA THR A 321 -25.17 8.68 -13.77
C THR A 321 -25.60 7.32 -13.23
N HIS A 322 -24.70 6.34 -13.15
CA HIS A 322 -24.99 4.95 -12.77
C HIS A 322 -24.34 4.50 -11.44
N GLU A 323 -23.56 5.35 -10.76
CA GLU A 323 -22.89 5.03 -9.47
C GLU A 323 -23.56 5.69 -8.26
N ARG A 324 -24.89 5.70 -8.27
CA ARG A 324 -25.67 6.17 -7.14
C ARG A 324 -25.69 5.11 -6.04
N ASN A 325 -24.69 5.16 -5.15
CA ASN A 325 -24.63 4.36 -3.91
C ASN A 325 -25.86 4.58 -2.98
N ASP A 326 -26.70 5.57 -3.28
CA ASP A 326 -28.02 5.80 -2.68
C ASP A 326 -29.10 4.80 -3.13
N GLN A 327 -28.84 3.94 -4.13
CA GLN A 327 -29.82 2.99 -4.67
C GLN A 327 -29.35 1.52 -4.73
N ARG A 328 -28.75 0.96 -3.66
CA ARG A 328 -28.54 -0.51 -3.59
C ARG A 328 -29.64 -1.23 -2.81
N PRO A 329 -30.20 -2.34 -3.34
CA PRO A 329 -30.86 -3.35 -2.51
C PRO A 329 -29.79 -4.05 -1.66
N ARG A 330 -30.07 -4.24 -0.36
CA ARG A 330 -29.19 -4.93 0.59
C ARG A 330 -28.86 -6.33 0.07
N ALA A 331 -27.62 -6.54 -0.37
CA ALA A 331 -27.19 -7.79 -0.97
C ALA A 331 -26.88 -8.84 0.11
N ARG A 332 -27.91 -9.62 0.49
CA ARG A 332 -27.81 -11.04 0.94
C ARG A 332 -29.17 -11.71 1.23
N ALA A 333 -30.27 -11.27 0.61
CA ALA A 333 -31.54 -11.95 0.88
C ALA A 333 -31.68 -13.33 0.18
N ASN A 334 -31.17 -13.51 -1.05
CA ASN A 334 -31.66 -14.60 -1.91
C ASN A 334 -30.62 -15.34 -2.78
N ILE A 335 -29.34 -15.40 -2.39
CA ILE A 335 -28.40 -16.31 -3.07
C ILE A 335 -27.81 -17.25 -2.02
N ARG A 336 -28.37 -18.46 -1.96
CA ARG A 336 -27.87 -19.66 -1.28
C ARG A 336 -27.60 -20.71 -2.35
#